data_AF-A0AAD7MDR9-F1
#
_entry.id   AF-A0AAD7MDR9-F1
#
_cell.length_a   1.000
_cell.length_b   1.000
_cell.length_c   1.000
_cell.angle_alpha   90.00
_cell.angle_beta   90.00
_cell.angle_gamma   90.00
#
_symmetry.space_group_name_H-M   'P 1'
#
loop_
_entity.id
_entity.type
_entity.pdbx_description
1 polymer ?
#
loop_
_entity_poly.entity_id
_entity_poly.type
_entity_poly.pdbx_seq_one_letter_code
_entity_poly.pdbx_strand_id
1 'polypeptide(L)'
;KTKKAMSAMEARDRRFLLEYIVTTGCRRIPWNKFFGNASKLALPYPAPAGARCCDNCTPDQFPVETIHLSGGSNLKSGRRRRAKASEELVQEAKEVLGTLRDTIAHRDFPNGYIITGKILMSDQIVDAIAPRVRDITSIETLTENVRWHWTPKYGGEVVNTIQNLLVRHPDLELEAREAEKRERSFAALQSLAQADLRKKLDPLFDACH
;
A
#
# COMPACT_ATOMS: atom_id res chain seq x y z
N LYS A 1 12.50 25.43 10.04
CA LYS A 1 13.07 24.10 10.41
C LYS A 1 14.59 24.22 10.39
N THR A 2 15.22 24.32 11.56
CA THR A 2 16.68 24.36 11.71
C THR A 2 17.26 22.99 11.35
N LYS A 3 18.23 22.94 10.42
CA LYS A 3 18.96 21.70 10.10
C LYS A 3 19.73 21.29 11.35
N LYS A 4 19.39 20.14 11.96
CA LYS A 4 20.21 19.56 13.02
C LYS A 4 21.62 19.34 12.48
N ALA A 5 22.62 19.75 13.26
CA ALA A 5 24.01 19.46 12.95
C ALA A 5 24.20 17.93 12.92
N MET A 6 24.76 17.41 11.84
CA MET A 6 25.07 15.98 11.72
C MET A 6 26.20 15.64 12.69
N SER A 7 26.08 14.50 13.37
CA SER A 7 27.15 13.96 14.20
C SER A 7 28.37 13.57 13.35
N ALA A 8 29.55 13.50 13.97
CA ALA A 8 30.77 13.07 13.29
C ALA A 8 30.65 11.66 12.71
N MET A 9 29.92 10.77 13.38
CA MET A 9 29.64 9.40 12.90
C MET A 9 28.75 9.44 11.66
N GLU A 10 27.63 10.17 11.69
CA GLU A 10 26.74 10.30 10.53
C GLU A 10 27.45 10.95 9.32
N ALA A 11 28.33 11.93 9.56
CA ALA A 11 29.11 12.55 8.51
C ALA A 11 30.11 11.57 7.87
N ARG A 12 30.76 10.73 8.69
CA ARG A 12 31.66 9.67 8.23
C ARG A 12 30.91 8.63 7.41
N ASP A 13 29.81 8.10 7.93
CA ASP A 13 29.02 7.06 7.27
C ASP A 13 28.46 7.55 5.93
N ARG A 14 27.90 8.77 5.93
CA ARG A 14 27.38 9.40 4.71
C ARG A 14 28.47 9.56 3.64
N ARG A 15 29.69 9.97 4.03
CA ARG A 15 30.81 10.11 3.10
C ARG A 15 31.17 8.78 2.44
N PHE A 16 31.32 7.72 3.23
CA PHE A 16 31.69 6.40 2.70
C PHE A 16 30.56 5.74 1.91
N LEU A 17 29.30 5.98 2.27
CA LEU A 17 28.15 5.54 1.48
C LEU A 17 28.12 6.23 0.11
N LEU A 18 28.36 7.55 0.08
CA LEU A 18 28.46 8.29 -1.19
C LEU A 18 29.62 7.76 -2.03
N GLU A 19 30.81 7.59 -1.45
CA GLU A 19 31.99 7.02 -2.13
C GLU A 19 31.69 5.60 -2.66
N TYR A 20 30.99 4.76 -1.90
CA TYR A 20 30.57 3.43 -2.32
C TYR A 20 29.60 3.46 -3.51
N ILE A 21 28.65 4.39 -3.54
CA ILE A 21 27.64 4.48 -4.61
C ILE A 21 28.27 4.99 -5.90
N VAL A 22 29.07 6.06 -5.82
CA VAL A 22 29.57 6.79 -7.01
C VAL A 22 30.86 6.22 -7.58
N THR A 23 31.53 5.29 -6.88
CA THR A 23 32.76 4.70 -7.38
C THR A 23 32.52 3.92 -8.68
N THR A 24 33.38 4.15 -9.66
CA THR A 24 33.47 3.37 -10.89
C THR A 24 34.49 2.24 -10.78
N GLY A 25 35.33 2.24 -9.73
CA GLY A 25 36.29 1.19 -9.43
C GLY A 25 35.71 0.09 -8.53
N CYS A 26 36.57 -0.79 -8.01
CA CYS A 26 36.13 -1.88 -7.14
C CYS A 26 35.41 -1.37 -5.88
N ARG A 27 34.15 -1.79 -5.67
CA ARG A 27 33.34 -1.39 -4.51
C ARG A 27 33.89 -1.91 -3.18
N ARG A 28 34.74 -2.93 -3.18
CA ARG A 28 35.42 -3.42 -1.97
C ARG A 28 36.40 -2.39 -1.39
N ILE A 29 36.92 -1.46 -2.19
CA ILE A 29 37.89 -0.46 -1.74
C ILE A 29 37.28 0.50 -0.70
N PRO A 30 36.19 1.25 -0.99
CA PRO A 30 35.56 2.11 0.01
C PRO A 30 35.02 1.31 1.19
N TRP A 31 34.54 0.08 0.96
CA TRP A 31 34.08 -0.81 2.03
C TRP A 31 35.20 -1.21 3.00
N ASN A 32 36.35 -1.65 2.48
CA ASN A 32 37.51 -2.01 3.27
C ASN A 32 38.05 -0.82 4.06
N LYS A 33 38.03 0.38 3.46
CA LYS A 33 38.45 1.62 4.12
C LYS A 33 37.48 2.04 5.23
N PHE A 34 36.18 1.90 5.02
CA PHE A 34 35.16 2.19 6.04
C PHE A 34 35.34 1.31 7.29
N PHE A 35 35.50 0.00 7.08
CA PHE A 35 35.65 -0.98 8.16
C PHE A 35 37.06 -1.13 8.71
N GLY A 36 38.05 -0.44 8.13
CA GLY A 36 39.46 -0.58 8.51
C GLY A 36 39.99 -2.00 8.30
N ASN A 37 39.57 -2.68 7.23
CA ASN A 37 39.92 -4.09 7.02
C ASN A 37 41.42 -4.32 6.81
N ALA A 38 42.20 -3.30 6.43
CA ALA A 38 43.65 -3.38 6.31
C ALA A 38 44.36 -3.61 7.66
N SER A 39 43.75 -3.21 8.78
CA SER A 39 44.30 -3.46 10.12
C SER A 39 43.72 -4.71 10.79
N LYS A 40 42.83 -5.43 10.11
CA LYS A 40 42.27 -6.69 10.61
C LYS A 40 43.12 -7.87 10.15
N LEU A 41 43.16 -8.92 10.96
CA LEU A 41 43.82 -10.16 10.59
C LEU A 41 43.19 -10.72 9.31
N ALA A 42 44.02 -11.04 8.32
CA ALA A 42 43.55 -11.70 7.11
C ALA A 42 42.97 -13.07 7.48
N LEU A 43 41.81 -13.40 6.91
CA LEU A 43 41.25 -14.74 7.07
C LEU A 43 42.23 -15.76 6.45
N PRO A 44 42.51 -16.89 7.12
CA PRO A 44 43.44 -17.92 6.61
C PRO A 44 42.85 -18.70 5.42
N TYR A 45 41.59 -18.44 5.09
CA TYR A 45 40.88 -19.12 4.01
C TYR A 45 41.05 -18.36 2.70
N PRO A 46 41.51 -19.02 1.63
CA PRO A 46 41.55 -18.41 0.31
C PRO A 46 40.12 -18.10 -0.16
N ALA A 47 39.99 -17.15 -1.08
CA ALA A 47 38.71 -16.89 -1.72
C ALA A 47 38.22 -18.18 -2.41
N PRO A 48 36.95 -18.59 -2.21
CA PRO A 48 36.40 -19.76 -2.90
C PRO A 48 36.51 -19.62 -4.42
N ALA A 49 36.72 -20.73 -5.12
CA ALA A 49 36.71 -20.73 -6.59
C ALA A 49 35.37 -20.21 -7.11
N GLY A 50 35.40 -19.23 -8.02
CA GLY A 50 34.19 -18.57 -8.53
C GLY A 50 33.60 -17.48 -7.63
N ALA A 51 34.27 -17.09 -6.55
CA ALA A 51 33.82 -15.97 -5.72
C ALA A 51 33.78 -14.66 -6.53
N ARG A 52 32.60 -14.03 -6.60
CA ARG A 52 32.40 -12.77 -7.31
C ARG A 52 33.00 -11.60 -6.50
N CYS A 53 33.56 -10.62 -7.20
CA CYS A 53 34.19 -9.46 -6.56
C CYS A 53 33.15 -8.38 -6.18
N CYS A 54 32.59 -7.70 -7.19
CA CYS A 54 31.49 -6.75 -7.13
C CYS A 54 30.97 -6.49 -8.56
N ASP A 55 29.83 -5.80 -8.69
CA ASP A 55 29.25 -5.36 -9.96
C ASP A 55 30.22 -4.57 -10.82
N ASN A 56 31.03 -3.67 -10.25
CA ASN A 56 32.00 -2.89 -11.02
C ASN A 56 33.17 -3.74 -11.57
N CYS A 57 33.55 -4.83 -10.90
CA CYS A 57 34.68 -5.68 -11.32
C CYS A 57 34.25 -6.81 -12.25
N THR A 58 33.02 -7.27 -12.15
CA THR A 58 32.50 -8.41 -12.90
C THR A 58 31.08 -8.11 -13.40
N PRO A 59 30.88 -7.06 -14.22
CA PRO A 59 29.55 -6.56 -14.59
C PRO A 59 28.67 -7.63 -15.24
N ASP A 60 29.25 -8.51 -16.06
CA ASP A 60 28.53 -9.59 -16.73
C ASP A 60 27.92 -10.61 -15.76
N GLN A 61 28.42 -10.68 -14.53
CA GLN A 61 27.90 -11.56 -13.49
C GLN A 61 26.81 -10.89 -12.63
N PHE A 62 26.49 -9.63 -12.90
CA PHE A 62 25.43 -8.86 -12.24
C PHE A 62 24.46 -8.33 -13.30
N PRO A 63 23.68 -9.20 -13.96
CA PRO A 63 22.68 -8.76 -14.92
C PRO A 63 21.67 -7.87 -14.20
N VAL A 64 21.60 -6.60 -14.61
CA VAL A 64 20.57 -5.68 -14.14
C VAL A 64 19.28 -6.09 -14.84
N GLU A 65 18.41 -6.80 -14.13
CA GLU A 65 17.07 -7.10 -14.62
C GLU A 65 16.39 -5.76 -14.93
N THR A 66 16.17 -5.51 -16.22
CA THR A 66 15.38 -4.36 -16.65
C THR A 66 13.92 -4.72 -16.38
N ILE A 67 13.45 -4.40 -15.18
CA ILE A 67 12.05 -4.61 -14.80
C ILE A 67 11.21 -3.66 -15.64
N HIS A 68 10.69 -4.17 -16.76
CA HIS A 68 9.67 -3.49 -17.52
C HIS A 68 8.36 -3.56 -16.75
N LEU A 69 8.04 -2.49 -16.00
CA LEU A 69 6.73 -2.30 -15.40
C LEU A 69 5.71 -2.06 -16.53
N SER A 70 5.21 -3.14 -17.12
CA SER A 70 4.07 -3.13 -18.04
C SER A 70 2.77 -3.04 -17.24
N GLY A 71 2.61 -1.94 -16.49
CA GLY A 71 1.38 -1.58 -15.81
C GLY A 71 0.83 -0.30 -16.42
N GLY A 72 -0.32 -0.38 -17.09
CA GLY A 72 -1.02 0.79 -17.62
C GLY A 72 -1.23 1.83 -16.52
N SER A 73 -0.70 3.04 -16.75
CA SER A 73 -1.05 4.36 -16.19
C SER A 73 -1.61 4.51 -14.76
N ASN A 74 -1.44 3.55 -13.86
CA ASN A 74 -2.01 3.61 -12.51
C ASN A 74 -0.99 4.09 -11.46
N LEU A 75 0.20 4.52 -11.89
CA LEU A 75 1.14 5.18 -11.01
C LEU A 75 0.63 6.59 -10.66
N LYS A 76 0.01 6.62 -9.47
CA LYS A 76 -0.48 7.77 -8.69
C LYS A 76 -1.82 8.33 -9.15
N SER A 77 -2.89 7.63 -8.77
CA SER A 77 -4.09 8.37 -8.35
C SER A 77 -3.63 9.33 -7.23
N GLY A 78 -3.65 10.64 -7.52
CA GLY A 78 -3.41 11.67 -6.53
C GLY A 78 -4.19 11.35 -5.26
N ARG A 79 -3.55 11.55 -4.10
CA ARG A 79 -4.06 11.28 -2.76
C ARG A 79 -5.47 11.87 -2.63
N ARG A 80 -6.51 11.10 -3.00
CA ARG A 80 -7.89 11.50 -2.76
C ARG A 80 -7.98 11.56 -1.25
N ARG A 81 -8.05 12.77 -0.72
CA ARG A 81 -8.45 13.02 0.66
C ARG A 81 -9.91 12.57 0.76
N ARG A 82 -10.13 11.26 0.84
CA ARG A 82 -11.40 10.75 1.37
C ARG A 82 -11.50 11.26 2.80
N ALA A 83 -12.71 11.62 3.21
CA ALA A 83 -12.96 12.18 4.52
C ALA A 83 -12.41 11.22 5.56
N LYS A 84 -11.57 11.73 6.46
CA LYS A 84 -11.05 10.96 7.59
C LYS A 84 -12.27 10.47 8.37
N ALA A 85 -12.31 9.19 8.72
CA ALA A 85 -13.37 8.66 9.60
C ALA A 85 -13.44 9.50 10.88
N SER A 86 -14.66 9.73 11.39
CA SER A 86 -14.87 10.41 12.67
C SER A 86 -14.17 9.63 13.77
N GLU A 87 -13.72 10.32 14.82
CA GLU A 87 -13.03 9.68 15.94
C GLU A 87 -13.91 8.63 16.63
N GLU A 88 -15.22 8.91 16.72
CA GLU A 88 -16.25 7.98 17.21
C GLU A 88 -16.29 6.69 16.37
N LEU A 89 -16.35 6.82 15.03
CA LEU A 89 -16.38 5.65 14.13
C LEU A 89 -15.08 4.84 14.21
N VAL A 90 -13.94 5.52 14.35
CA VAL A 90 -12.65 4.83 14.52
C VAL A 90 -12.64 4.04 15.82
N GLN A 91 -13.12 4.62 16.92
CA GLN A 91 -13.15 3.94 18.20
C GLN A 91 -14.11 2.74 18.18
N GLU A 92 -15.31 2.90 17.64
CA GLU A 92 -16.26 1.79 17.51
C GLU A 92 -15.72 0.70 16.57
N ALA A 93 -15.02 1.06 15.49
CA ALA A 93 -14.36 0.10 14.63
C ALA A 93 -13.32 -0.73 15.41
N LYS A 94 -12.53 -0.11 16.29
CA LYS A 94 -11.57 -0.86 17.13
C LYS A 94 -12.26 -1.84 18.07
N GLU A 95 -13.36 -1.43 18.69
CA GLU A 95 -14.12 -2.27 19.63
C GLU A 95 -14.79 -3.46 18.93
N VAL A 96 -15.41 -3.21 17.79
CA VAL A 96 -16.07 -4.25 16.99
C VAL A 96 -15.04 -5.23 16.44
N LEU A 97 -13.91 -4.76 15.92
CA LEU A 97 -12.82 -5.64 15.46
C LEU A 97 -12.17 -6.40 16.61
N GLY A 98 -12.06 -5.79 17.78
CA GLY A 98 -11.61 -6.42 19.03
C GLY A 98 -12.53 -7.57 19.45
N THR A 99 -13.84 -7.35 19.40
CA THR A 99 -14.83 -8.38 19.70
C THR A 99 -14.81 -9.51 18.66
N LEU A 100 -14.67 -9.16 17.38
CA LEU A 100 -14.59 -10.13 16.29
C LEU A 100 -13.37 -11.04 16.45
N ARG A 101 -12.17 -10.49 16.70
CA ARG A 101 -10.96 -11.31 16.87
C ARG A 101 -11.06 -12.27 18.05
N ASP A 102 -11.71 -11.84 19.14
CA ASP A 102 -11.91 -12.69 20.31
C ASP A 102 -12.94 -13.78 20.01
N THR A 103 -14.01 -13.45 19.27
CA THR A 103 -15.00 -14.43 18.81
C THR A 103 -14.38 -15.49 17.90
N ILE A 104 -13.54 -15.08 16.93
CA ILE A 104 -12.83 -16.01 16.04
C ILE A 104 -11.87 -16.89 16.85
N ALA A 105 -11.14 -16.31 17.80
CA ALA A 105 -10.22 -17.08 18.64
C ALA A 105 -10.96 -18.15 19.46
N HIS A 106 -12.08 -17.81 20.10
CA HIS A 106 -12.87 -18.77 20.88
C HIS A 106 -13.52 -19.84 19.99
N ARG A 107 -13.99 -19.48 18.78
CA ARG A 107 -14.66 -20.39 17.84
C ARG A 107 -13.69 -21.38 17.20
N ASP A 108 -12.59 -20.89 16.64
CA ASP A 108 -11.68 -21.70 15.82
C ASP A 108 -10.53 -22.31 16.65
N PHE A 109 -10.22 -21.73 17.82
CA PHE A 109 -9.13 -22.15 18.69
C PHE A 109 -9.58 -22.30 20.17
N PRO A 110 -10.64 -23.09 20.45
CA PRO A 110 -11.26 -23.16 21.78
C PRO A 110 -10.31 -23.63 22.90
N ASN A 111 -9.31 -24.45 22.54
CA ASN A 111 -8.30 -24.98 23.48
C ASN A 111 -6.91 -24.37 23.25
N GLY A 112 -6.83 -23.29 22.47
CA GLY A 112 -5.57 -22.70 22.02
C GLY A 112 -4.96 -21.78 23.06
N TYR A 113 -4.19 -22.31 24.01
CA TYR A 113 -3.34 -21.46 24.88
C TYR A 113 -2.34 -20.61 24.08
N ILE A 114 -2.05 -21.01 22.83
CA ILE A 114 -1.06 -20.40 21.96
C ILE A 114 -1.70 -19.36 21.03
N ILE A 115 -2.93 -19.56 20.54
CA ILE A 115 -3.54 -18.66 19.54
C ILE A 115 -4.62 -17.83 20.22
N THR A 116 -4.21 -16.66 20.71
CA THR A 116 -5.12 -15.65 21.27
C THR A 116 -5.65 -14.72 20.18
N GLY A 117 -6.75 -14.01 20.45
CA GLY A 117 -7.30 -12.99 19.53
C GLY A 117 -6.26 -11.96 19.10
N LYS A 118 -5.34 -11.56 19.99
CA LYS A 118 -4.23 -10.65 19.68
C LYS A 118 -3.19 -11.24 18.73
N ILE A 119 -2.97 -12.56 18.75
CA ILE A 119 -2.07 -13.24 17.81
C ILE A 119 -2.74 -13.36 16.44
N LEU A 120 -4.04 -13.63 16.43
CA LEU A 120 -4.85 -13.68 15.21
C LEU A 120 -4.92 -12.32 14.53
N MET A 121 -5.23 -11.26 15.29
CA MET A 121 -5.31 -9.89 14.82
C MET A 121 -4.71 -8.95 15.88
N SER A 122 -3.44 -8.61 15.66
CA SER A 122 -2.70 -7.71 16.56
C SER A 122 -3.31 -6.32 16.62
N ASP A 123 -3.07 -5.60 17.72
CA ASP A 123 -3.55 -4.23 17.90
C ASP A 123 -3.06 -3.31 16.77
N GLN A 124 -1.88 -3.57 16.19
CA GLN A 124 -1.34 -2.83 15.03
C GLN A 124 -2.19 -3.01 13.76
N ILE A 125 -2.73 -4.22 13.55
CA ILE A 125 -3.62 -4.51 12.42
C ILE A 125 -4.95 -3.78 12.62
N VAL A 126 -5.51 -3.83 13.84
CA VAL A 126 -6.73 -3.09 14.20
C VAL A 126 -6.53 -1.58 14.00
N ASP A 127 -5.42 -1.03 14.49
CA ASP A 127 -5.06 0.39 14.36
C ASP A 127 -4.79 0.81 12.91
N ALA A 128 -4.40 -0.12 12.03
CA ALA A 128 -4.25 0.14 10.61
C ALA A 128 -5.59 0.13 9.86
N ILE A 129 -6.52 -0.75 10.26
CA ILE A 129 -7.86 -0.90 9.66
C ILE A 129 -8.79 0.23 10.09
N ALA A 130 -8.89 0.51 11.40
CA ALA A 130 -9.92 1.37 11.95
C ALA A 130 -9.97 2.80 11.35
N PRO A 131 -8.85 3.50 11.12
CA PRO A 131 -8.85 4.82 10.48
C PRO A 131 -9.30 4.81 9.01
N ARG A 132 -9.29 3.63 8.36
CA ARG A 132 -9.61 3.41 6.95
C ARG A 132 -10.87 2.57 6.75
N VAL A 133 -11.71 2.47 7.78
CA VAL A 133 -12.90 1.61 7.76
C VAL A 133 -13.83 1.89 6.58
N ARG A 134 -13.96 3.15 6.14
CA ARG A 134 -14.75 3.55 4.97
C ARG A 134 -14.14 3.13 3.62
N ASP A 135 -12.84 2.85 3.58
CA ASP A 135 -12.14 2.42 2.35
C ASP A 135 -12.18 0.91 2.14
N ILE A 136 -12.48 0.15 3.20
CA ILE A 136 -12.45 -1.31 3.19
C ILE A 136 -13.84 -1.81 2.82
N THR A 137 -14.10 -1.90 1.51
CA THR A 137 -15.39 -2.38 0.96
C THR A 137 -15.33 -3.84 0.50
N SER A 138 -14.13 -4.36 0.27
CA SER A 138 -13.88 -5.73 -0.24
C SER A 138 -12.60 -6.33 0.35
N ILE A 139 -12.40 -7.64 0.16
CA ILE A 139 -11.20 -8.36 0.63
C ILE A 139 -9.94 -7.84 -0.06
N GLU A 140 -10.05 -7.44 -1.33
CA GLU A 140 -8.96 -6.83 -2.11
C GLU A 140 -8.53 -5.52 -1.46
N THR A 141 -9.49 -4.63 -1.16
CA THR A 141 -9.20 -3.35 -0.50
C THR A 141 -8.60 -3.56 0.90
N LEU A 142 -9.02 -4.60 1.64
CA LEU A 142 -8.41 -4.96 2.91
C LEU A 142 -6.93 -5.36 2.73
N THR A 143 -6.64 -6.20 1.74
CA THR A 143 -5.29 -6.72 1.44
C THR A 143 -4.34 -5.61 0.98
N GLU A 144 -4.83 -4.66 0.19
CA GLU A 144 -4.06 -3.50 -0.25
C GLU A 144 -3.70 -2.57 0.91
N ASN A 145 -4.60 -2.43 1.88
CA ASN A 145 -4.42 -1.52 3.00
C ASN A 145 -3.57 -2.12 4.13
N VAL A 146 -3.69 -3.43 4.37
CA VAL A 146 -3.08 -4.10 5.51
C VAL A 146 -2.49 -5.46 5.14
N ARG A 147 -1.21 -5.66 5.44
CA ARG A 147 -0.55 -6.96 5.30
C ARG A 147 -0.91 -7.87 6.47
N TRP A 148 -1.96 -8.66 6.29
CA TRP A 148 -2.44 -9.61 7.28
C TRP A 148 -2.51 -11.01 6.67
N HIS A 149 -1.76 -11.95 7.24
CA HIS A 149 -1.62 -13.29 6.67
C HIS A 149 -2.90 -14.15 6.78
N TRP A 150 -3.83 -13.78 7.68
CA TRP A 150 -5.12 -14.46 7.82
C TRP A 150 -6.22 -13.91 6.91
N THR A 151 -5.94 -12.90 6.08
CA THR A 151 -6.93 -12.33 5.15
C THR A 151 -7.66 -13.37 4.28
N PRO A 152 -6.99 -14.41 3.73
CA PRO A 152 -7.69 -15.42 2.94
C PRO A 152 -8.76 -16.20 3.71
N LYS A 153 -8.59 -16.36 5.03
CA LYS A 153 -9.51 -17.12 5.89
C LYS A 153 -10.57 -16.26 6.56
N TYR A 154 -10.17 -15.11 7.12
CA TYR A 154 -11.04 -14.26 7.94
C TYR A 154 -11.35 -12.90 7.31
N GLY A 155 -10.79 -12.59 6.15
CA GLY A 155 -10.96 -11.29 5.49
C GLY A 155 -12.43 -10.98 5.17
N GLY A 156 -13.21 -11.99 4.76
CA GLY A 156 -14.63 -11.83 4.51
C GLY A 156 -15.42 -11.44 5.77
N GLU A 157 -15.13 -12.08 6.91
CA GLU A 157 -15.77 -11.75 8.20
C GLU A 157 -15.43 -10.31 8.61
N VAL A 158 -14.16 -9.89 8.47
CA VAL A 158 -13.75 -8.51 8.76
C VAL A 158 -14.48 -7.50 7.88
N VAL A 159 -14.55 -7.74 6.57
CA VAL A 159 -15.23 -6.85 5.63
C VAL A 159 -16.73 -6.77 5.95
N ASN A 160 -17.38 -7.90 6.22
CA ASN A 160 -18.81 -7.92 6.58
C ASN A 160 -19.07 -7.16 7.89
N THR A 161 -18.22 -7.36 8.89
CA THR A 161 -18.31 -6.64 10.17
C THR A 161 -18.13 -5.13 9.98
N ILE A 162 -17.19 -4.71 9.14
CA ILE A 162 -17.00 -3.31 8.77
C ILE A 162 -18.22 -2.76 8.03
N GLN A 163 -18.76 -3.48 7.06
CA GLN A 163 -19.97 -3.06 6.33
C GLN A 163 -21.17 -2.88 7.27
N ASN A 164 -21.38 -3.80 8.21
CA ASN A 164 -22.43 -3.70 9.22
C ASN A 164 -22.23 -2.51 10.17
N LEU A 165 -20.98 -2.15 10.47
CA LEU A 165 -20.66 -0.94 11.21
C LEU A 165 -20.99 0.33 10.39
N LEU A 166 -20.65 0.35 9.11
CA LEU A 166 -20.90 1.49 8.23
C LEU A 166 -22.39 1.76 8.01
N VAL A 167 -23.23 0.72 7.99
CA VAL A 167 -24.70 0.89 7.95
C VAL A 167 -25.22 1.68 9.16
N ARG A 168 -24.59 1.53 10.33
CA ARG A 168 -24.94 2.28 11.55
C ARG A 168 -24.37 3.70 11.56
N HIS A 169 -23.39 3.98 10.70
CA HIS A 169 -22.69 5.28 10.59
C HIS A 169 -22.66 5.79 9.15
N PRO A 170 -23.84 6.10 8.56
CA PRO A 170 -23.93 6.57 7.19
C PRO A 170 -23.12 7.86 7.02
N ASP A 171 -22.40 7.97 5.91
CA ASP A 171 -21.66 9.18 5.55
C ASP A 171 -22.57 10.08 4.70
N LEU A 172 -23.36 10.91 5.36
CA LEU A 172 -24.35 11.78 4.71
C LEU A 172 -23.70 12.70 3.65
N GLU A 173 -22.46 13.15 3.87
CA GLU A 173 -21.75 13.98 2.89
C GLU A 173 -21.30 13.20 1.66
N LEU A 174 -20.80 11.97 1.86
CA LEU A 174 -20.41 11.11 0.76
C LEU A 174 -21.62 10.69 -0.08
N GLU A 175 -22.73 10.32 0.58
CA GLU A 175 -23.98 9.96 -0.09
C GLU A 175 -24.52 11.11 -0.92
N ALA A 176 -24.52 12.34 -0.39
CA ALA A 176 -24.94 13.52 -1.14
C ALA A 176 -24.06 13.78 -2.37
N ARG A 177 -22.73 13.64 -2.25
CA ARG A 177 -21.82 13.78 -3.39
C ARG A 177 -21.99 12.69 -4.43
N GLU A 178 -22.26 11.45 -4.01
CA GLU A 178 -22.51 10.35 -4.93
C GLU A 178 -23.85 10.51 -5.65
N ALA A 179 -24.89 10.97 -4.95
CA ALA A 179 -26.19 11.31 -5.55
C ALA A 179 -26.04 12.39 -6.62
N GLU A 180 -25.36 13.50 -6.30
CA GLU A 180 -25.10 14.58 -7.26
C GLU A 180 -24.31 14.09 -8.48
N LYS A 181 -23.32 13.21 -8.27
CA LYS A 181 -22.56 12.62 -9.38
C LYS A 181 -23.43 11.73 -10.25
N ARG A 182 -24.34 10.94 -9.66
CA ARG A 182 -25.29 10.09 -10.40
C ARG A 182 -26.25 10.95 -11.21
N GLU A 183 -26.81 11.99 -10.62
CA GLU A 183 -27.69 12.94 -11.33
C GLU A 183 -26.97 13.58 -12.53
N ARG A 184 -25.73 14.06 -12.35
CA ARG A 184 -24.93 14.60 -13.46
C ARG A 184 -24.67 13.57 -14.55
N SER A 185 -24.35 12.33 -14.18
CA SER A 185 -24.13 11.26 -15.17
C SER A 185 -25.40 10.90 -15.93
N PHE A 186 -26.55 10.89 -15.26
CA PHE A 186 -27.84 10.62 -15.87
C PHE A 186 -28.27 11.75 -16.80
N ALA A 187 -28.10 13.01 -16.38
CA ALA A 187 -28.36 14.18 -17.21
C ALA A 187 -27.49 14.19 -18.49
N ALA A 188 -26.22 13.78 -18.39
CA ALA A 188 -25.33 13.65 -19.55
C ALA A 188 -25.78 12.54 -20.52
N LEU A 189 -26.29 11.41 -20.01
CA LEU A 189 -26.84 10.34 -20.85
C LEU A 189 -28.13 10.79 -21.54
N GLN A 190 -29.01 11.51 -20.83
CA GLN A 190 -30.23 12.06 -21.42
C GLN A 190 -29.94 13.08 -22.51
N SER A 191 -28.95 13.97 -22.31
CA SER A 191 -28.60 14.97 -23.32
C SER A 191 -28.00 14.32 -24.58
N LEU A 192 -27.17 13.28 -24.43
CA LEU A 192 -26.68 12.47 -25.54
C LEU A 192 -27.83 11.77 -26.29
N ALA A 193 -28.76 11.15 -25.57
CA ALA A 193 -29.91 10.48 -26.17
C ALA A 193 -30.82 11.45 -26.93
N GLN A 194 -31.05 12.66 -26.40
CA GLN A 194 -31.81 13.71 -27.09
C GLN A 194 -31.09 14.24 -28.33
N ALA A 195 -29.77 14.40 -28.27
CA ALA A 195 -28.96 14.82 -29.42
C ALA A 195 -29.01 13.77 -30.55
N ASP A 196 -28.94 12.48 -30.20
CA ASP A 196 -29.07 11.38 -31.16
C ASP A 196 -30.47 11.29 -31.76
N LEU A 197 -31.52 11.53 -30.97
CA LEU A 197 -32.89 11.60 -31.46
C LEU A 197 -33.05 12.74 -32.48
N ARG A 198 -32.55 13.94 -32.17
CA ARG A 198 -32.60 15.09 -33.09
C ARG A 198 -31.89 14.80 -34.41
N LYS A 199 -30.66 14.28 -34.36
CA LYS A 199 -29.91 13.88 -35.56
C LYS A 199 -30.66 12.88 -36.46
N LYS A 200 -31.51 12.03 -35.90
CA LYS A 200 -32.33 11.09 -36.67
C LYS A 200 -33.58 11.74 -37.27
N LEU A 201 -34.13 12.75 -36.59
CA LEU A 201 -35.34 13.46 -37.02
C LEU A 201 -35.04 14.54 -38.06
N ASP A 202 -33.92 15.26 -37.93
CA ASP A 202 -33.52 16.33 -38.85
C ASP A 202 -33.60 15.92 -40.34
N PRO A 203 -33.03 14.76 -40.79
CA PRO A 203 -33.14 14.35 -42.19
C PRO A 203 -34.56 13.95 -42.63
N LEU A 204 -35.45 13.57 -41.71
CA LEU A 204 -36.86 13.28 -42.03
C LEU A 204 -37.65 14.57 -42.23
N PHE A 205 -37.33 15.62 -41.48
CA PHE A 205 -37.92 16.94 -41.65
C PHE A 205 -37.42 17.63 -42.92
N ASP A 206 -36.12 17.53 -43.21
CA ASP A 206 -35.52 18.07 -44.45
C ASP A 206 -36.08 17.41 -45.71
N ALA A 207 -36.52 16.15 -45.65
CA ALA A 207 -37.12 15.45 -46.79
C ALA A 207 -38.60 15.83 -47.05
N CYS A 208 -39.25 16.54 -46.13
CA CYS A 208 -40.65 16.96 -46.24
C CYS A 208 -40.82 18.41 -46.73
N HIS A 209 -39.73 19.15 -46.93
CA HIS A 209 -39.69 20.52 -47.43
C HIS A 209 -39.13 20.60 -48.85
#